data_AF-A0AAE3TPQ8-F1
#
_entry.id   AF-A0AAE3TPQ8-F1
#
_cell.length_a   1.000
_cell.length_b   1.000
_cell.length_c   1.000
_cell.angle_alpha   90.00
_cell.angle_beta   90.00
_cell.angle_gamma   90.00
#
_symmetry.space_group_name_H-M   'P 1'
#
loop_
_entity.id
_entity.type
_entity.pdbx_description
1 polymer ?
#
loop_
_entity_poly.entity_id
_entity_poly.type
_entity_poly.pdbx_seq_one_letter_code
_entity_poly.pdbx_strand_id
1 'polypeptide(L)'
;MNANTRLDDLFSALADSDCRTVLYHFQESDDAVATLDELVELNGACEAENRDESQRRITLHHSVLPKLDDLDVVEYEPAEQRVQYRDPEWIEPLITEVKEFEKSA
;
A
#
# COMPACT_ATOMS: atom_id res chain seq x y z
N MET A 1 -8.60 -7.33 -19.97
CA MET A 1 -8.00 -6.06 -19.51
C MET A 1 -7.08 -5.54 -20.60
N ASN A 2 -7.25 -4.28 -21.02
CA ASN A 2 -6.31 -3.62 -21.92
C ASN A 2 -5.07 -3.23 -21.10
N ALA A 3 -3.86 -3.49 -21.60
CA ALA A 3 -2.61 -3.24 -20.86
C ALA A 3 -2.44 -1.78 -20.39
N ASN A 4 -3.09 -0.82 -21.06
CA ASN A 4 -3.06 0.58 -20.68
C ASN A 4 -3.75 0.84 -19.34
N THR A 5 -4.85 0.13 -19.05
CA THR A 5 -5.64 0.34 -17.82
C THR A 5 -4.88 -0.14 -16.59
N ARG A 6 -4.21 -1.29 -16.65
CA ARG A 6 -3.41 -1.82 -15.53
C ARG A 6 -2.25 -0.90 -15.16
N LEU A 7 -1.61 -0.28 -16.15
CA LEU A 7 -0.51 0.66 -15.93
C LEU A 7 -1.03 1.97 -15.29
N ASP A 8 -2.17 2.49 -15.77
CA ASP A 8 -2.83 3.64 -15.16
C ASP A 8 -3.26 3.35 -13.70
N ASP A 9 -3.78 2.15 -13.42
CA ASP A 9 -4.19 1.71 -12.08
C ASP A 9 -2.98 1.61 -11.14
N LEU A 10 -1.85 1.08 -11.63
CA LEU A 10 -0.58 1.02 -10.89
C LEU A 10 -0.07 2.42 -10.55
N PHE A 11 0.04 3.32 -11.54
CA PHE A 11 0.51 4.68 -11.28
C PHE A 11 -0.47 5.46 -10.39
N SER A 12 -1.77 5.19 -10.50
CA SER A 12 -2.77 5.71 -9.57
C SER A 12 -2.55 5.21 -8.15
N ALA A 13 -2.17 3.94 -7.96
CA ALA A 13 -1.82 3.41 -6.64
C ALA A 13 -0.54 4.07 -6.10
N LEU A 14 0.51 4.18 -6.90
CA LEU A 14 1.77 4.81 -6.48
C LEU A 14 1.67 6.33 -6.29
N ALA A 15 0.67 7.00 -6.89
CA ALA A 15 0.42 8.42 -6.66
C ALA A 15 -0.20 8.69 -5.28
N ASP A 16 -0.82 7.69 -4.64
CA ASP A 16 -1.48 7.75 -3.35
C ASP A 16 -0.47 7.50 -2.21
N SER A 17 -0.38 8.42 -1.25
CA SER A 17 0.57 8.33 -0.12
C SER A 17 0.26 7.19 0.84
N ASP A 18 -1.02 6.88 1.05
CA ASP A 18 -1.45 5.78 1.93
C ASP A 18 -1.03 4.43 1.29
N CYS A 19 -1.18 4.30 -0.04
CA CYS A 19 -0.70 3.13 -0.78
C CYS A 19 0.83 2.98 -0.70
N ARG A 20 1.58 4.06 -0.91
CA ARG A 20 3.06 4.03 -0.82
C ARG A 20 3.53 3.63 0.57
N THR A 21 2.89 4.15 1.62
CA THR A 21 3.23 3.80 3.02
C THR A 21 3.08 2.31 3.27
N VAL A 22 1.99 1.69 2.79
CA VAL A 22 1.79 0.24 2.89
C VAL A 22 2.84 -0.54 2.10
N LEU A 23 3.21 -0.09 0.91
CA LEU A 23 4.23 -0.77 0.08
C LEU A 23 5.62 -0.67 0.71
N TYR A 24 6.00 0.49 1.25
CA TYR A 24 7.28 0.66 1.93
C TYR A 24 7.38 -0.21 3.18
N HIS A 25 6.27 -0.38 3.91
CA HIS A 25 6.23 -1.29 5.05
C HIS A 25 6.65 -2.71 4.67
N PHE A 26 6.04 -3.26 3.61
CA PHE A 26 6.34 -4.62 3.16
C PHE A 26 7.71 -4.75 2.49
N GLN A 27 8.23 -3.67 1.89
CA GLN A 27 9.59 -3.67 1.35
C GLN A 27 10.66 -3.60 2.46
N GLU A 28 10.39 -2.90 3.56
CA GLU A 28 11.33 -2.74 4.68
C GLU A 28 11.21 -3.84 5.73
N SER A 29 10.05 -4.48 5.83
CA SER A 29 9.80 -5.58 6.75
C SER A 29 10.10 -6.90 6.03
N ASP A 30 10.90 -7.77 6.64
CA ASP A 30 11.05 -9.17 6.19
C ASP A 30 9.72 -9.95 6.32
N ASP A 31 8.73 -9.39 7.01
CA ASP A 31 7.40 -9.97 7.17
C ASP A 31 6.50 -9.68 5.97
N ALA A 32 6.21 -10.74 5.20
CA ALA A 32 5.26 -10.69 4.09
C ALA A 32 3.78 -10.68 4.54
N VAL A 33 3.49 -10.57 5.84
CA VAL A 33 2.12 -10.59 6.38
C VAL A 33 1.98 -9.48 7.41
N ALA A 34 0.93 -8.68 7.26
CA ALA A 34 0.53 -7.66 8.22
C ALA A 34 -0.97 -7.70 8.47
N THR A 35 -1.39 -7.17 9.60
CA THR A 35 -2.79 -6.95 9.96
C THR A 35 -3.22 -5.53 9.61
N LEU A 36 -4.52 -5.32 9.43
CA LEU A 36 -5.07 -3.98 9.21
C LEU A 36 -4.71 -3.03 10.36
N ASP A 37 -4.66 -3.52 11.60
CA ASP A 37 -4.32 -2.73 12.78
C ASP A 37 -2.88 -2.20 12.71
N GLU A 38 -1.92 -3.06 12.37
CA GLU A 38 -0.51 -2.66 12.17
C GLU A 38 -0.36 -1.60 11.07
N LEU A 39 -1.11 -1.75 9.97
CA LEU A 39 -1.08 -0.77 8.88
C LEU A 39 -1.72 0.57 9.27
N VAL A 40 -2.78 0.55 10.09
CA VAL A 40 -3.41 1.78 10.62
C VAL A 40 -2.45 2.53 11.53
N GLU A 41 -1.75 1.83 12.43
CA GLU A 41 -0.76 2.42 13.32
C GLU A 41 0.41 3.04 12.54
N LEU A 42 0.91 2.35 11.52
CA LEU A 42 1.99 2.83 10.67
C LEU A 42 1.62 4.12 9.91
N ASN A 43 0.45 4.14 9.27
CA ASN A 43 -0.03 5.33 8.55
C ASN A 43 -0.26 6.51 9.50
N GLY A 44 -0.60 6.25 10.77
CA GLY A 44 -0.69 7.27 11.81
C GLY A 44 0.65 7.88 12.22
N ALA A 45 1.75 7.13 12.09
CA ALA A 45 3.09 7.60 12.43
C ALA A 45 3.74 8.45 11.32
N CYS A 46 3.40 8.19 10.06
CA CYS A 46 3.96 8.88 8.89
C CYS A 46 3.24 10.18 8.53
N GLU A 47 1.93 10.32 8.78
CA GLU A 47 1.18 11.51 8.40
C GLU A 47 1.17 12.60 9.49
N ALA A 48 1.64 13.80 9.14
CA ALA A 48 1.42 15.03 9.90
C ALA A 48 -0.06 15.51 9.86
N GLU A 49 -0.91 14.83 9.10
CA GLU A 49 -2.34 15.12 9.00
C GLU A 49 -3.10 14.45 10.16
N ASN A 50 -3.86 15.25 10.92
CA ASN A 50 -4.76 14.85 12.00
C ASN A 50 -5.97 14.02 11.49
N ARG A 51 -5.74 12.94 10.72
CA ARG A 51 -6.79 11.96 10.48
C ARG A 51 -7.05 11.18 11.76
N ASP A 52 -8.32 10.93 12.05
CA ASP A 52 -8.72 10.02 13.12
C ASP A 52 -8.35 8.58 12.72
N GLU A 53 -7.96 7.75 13.68
CA GLU A 53 -7.66 6.33 13.48
C GLU A 53 -8.79 5.60 12.74
N SER A 54 -10.04 5.92 13.09
CA SER A 54 -11.24 5.34 12.48
C SER A 54 -11.31 5.64 10.98
N GLN A 55 -10.94 6.86 10.58
CA GLN A 55 -10.96 7.28 9.18
C GLN A 55 -9.85 6.58 8.38
N ARG A 56 -8.65 6.43 8.96
CA ARG A 56 -7.55 5.68 8.32
C ARG A 56 -7.94 4.22 8.09
N ARG A 57 -8.55 3.58 9.09
CA ARG A 57 -9.04 2.20 8.98
C ARG A 57 -10.04 2.05 7.85
N ILE A 58 -11.00 2.97 7.73
CA ILE A 58 -11.99 2.99 6.64
C ILE A 58 -11.28 3.13 5.28
N THR A 59 -10.35 4.08 5.14
CA THR A 59 -9.59 4.29 3.90
C THR A 59 -8.78 3.06 3.51
N LEU A 60 -8.06 2.46 4.46
CA LEU A 60 -7.26 1.26 4.21
C LEU A 60 -8.13 0.08 3.79
N HIS A 61 -9.23 -0.17 4.53
CA HIS A 61 -10.13 -1.29 4.29
C HIS A 61 -10.91 -1.19 2.98
N HIS A 62 -11.37 0.01 2.62
CA HIS A 62 -12.29 0.19 1.48
C HIS A 62 -11.65 0.71 0.21
N SER A 63 -10.43 1.26 0.27
CA SER A 63 -9.78 1.89 -0.88
C SER A 63 -8.38 1.33 -1.12
N VAL A 64 -7.48 1.46 -0.16
CA VAL A 64 -6.05 1.15 -0.37
C VAL A 64 -5.83 -0.34 -0.57
N LEU A 65 -6.26 -1.17 0.38
CA LEU A 65 -6.00 -2.61 0.34
C LEU A 65 -6.70 -3.29 -0.84
N PRO A 66 -7.99 -3.02 -1.13
CA PRO A 66 -8.64 -3.55 -2.34
C PRO A 66 -7.94 -3.13 -3.63
N LYS A 67 -7.43 -1.88 -3.72
CA LYS A 67 -6.72 -1.41 -4.93
C LYS A 67 -5.39 -2.14 -5.14
N LEU A 68 -4.66 -2.42 -4.07
CA LEU A 68 -3.41 -3.17 -4.14
C LEU A 68 -3.65 -4.66 -4.44
N ASP A 69 -4.77 -5.21 -3.95
CA ASP A 69 -5.23 -6.57 -4.23
C ASP A 69 -5.60 -6.74 -5.71
N ASP A 70 -6.34 -5.79 -6.29
CA ASP A 70 -6.69 -5.76 -7.72
C ASP A 70 -5.46 -5.73 -8.65
N LEU A 71 -4.31 -5.28 -8.15
CA LEU A 71 -3.04 -5.23 -8.88
C LEU A 71 -2.18 -6.49 -8.72
N ASP A 72 -2.63 -7.46 -7.92
CA ASP A 72 -1.90 -8.65 -7.45
C ASP A 72 -0.63 -8.33 -6.65
N VAL A 73 -0.57 -7.17 -6.00
CA VAL A 73 0.62 -6.74 -5.22
C VAL A 73 0.54 -7.22 -3.78
N VAL A 74 -0.67 -7.21 -3.23
CA VAL A 74 -1.01 -7.84 -1.96
C VAL A 74 -2.14 -8.82 -2.18
N GLU A 75 -2.36 -9.71 -1.24
CA GLU A 75 -3.62 -10.42 -1.05
C GLU A 75 -4.27 -9.85 0.20
N TYR A 76 -5.47 -9.27 0.04
CA TYR A 76 -6.23 -8.76 1.18
C TYR A 76 -7.40 -9.68 1.53
N GLU A 77 -7.45 -10.13 2.79
CA GLU A 77 -8.56 -10.91 3.34
C GLU A 77 -9.41 -10.05 4.30
N PRO A 78 -10.55 -9.51 3.85
CA PRO A 78 -11.36 -8.58 4.65
C PRO A 78 -11.96 -9.23 5.91
N ALA A 79 -12.26 -10.53 5.86
CA ALA A 79 -12.87 -11.26 6.96
C ALA A 79 -11.90 -11.46 8.13
N GLU A 80 -10.62 -11.67 7.83
CA GLU A 80 -9.56 -11.86 8.82
C GLU A 80 -8.76 -10.57 9.08
N GLN A 81 -9.07 -9.50 8.33
CA GLN A 81 -8.35 -8.22 8.36
C GLN A 81 -6.84 -8.39 8.19
N ARG A 82 -6.46 -9.34 7.33
CA ARG A 82 -5.09 -9.77 7.11
C ARG A 82 -4.67 -9.42 5.70
N VAL A 83 -3.46 -8.89 5.57
CA VAL A 83 -2.84 -8.49 4.31
C VAL A 83 -1.59 -9.34 4.14
N GLN A 84 -1.44 -9.95 2.98
CA GLN A 84 -0.23 -10.68 2.63
C GLN A 84 0.44 -10.03 1.44
N TYR A 85 1.69 -9.59 1.59
CA TYR A 85 2.49 -9.12 0.48
C TYR A 85 2.82 -10.28 -0.46
N ARG A 86 2.61 -10.06 -1.76
CA ARG A 86 2.88 -11.07 -2.78
C ARG A 86 4.30 -11.01 -3.36
N ASP A 87 5.08 -10.02 -2.94
CA ASP A 87 6.43 -9.72 -3.45
C ASP A 87 6.56 -9.91 -4.97
N PRO A 88 5.84 -9.09 -5.76
CA PRO A 88 5.96 -9.17 -7.20
C PRO A 88 7.33 -8.61 -7.63
N GLU A 89 8.23 -9.46 -8.11
CA GLU A 89 9.59 -9.07 -8.57
C GLU A 89 9.59 -7.88 -9.56
N TRP A 90 8.48 -7.64 -10.25
CA TRP A 90 8.33 -6.56 -11.22
C TRP A 90 8.03 -5.18 -10.61
N ILE A 91 7.46 -5.10 -9.41
CA ILE A 91 7.08 -3.81 -8.78
C ILE A 91 8.16 -3.29 -7.85
N GLU A 92 8.97 -4.17 -7.26
CA GLU A 92 10.05 -3.84 -6.33
C GLU A 92 10.97 -2.69 -6.81
N PRO A 93 11.50 -2.72 -8.05
CA PRO A 93 12.34 -1.62 -8.54
C PRO A 93 11.60 -0.29 -8.59
N LEU A 94 10.30 -0.31 -8.90
CA LEU A 94 9.50 0.90 -9.01
C LEU A 94 9.21 1.51 -7.63
N ILE A 95 8.94 0.67 -6.62
CA ILE A 95 8.78 1.12 -5.23
C ILE A 95 10.06 1.80 -4.75
N THR A 96 11.24 1.20 -5.03
CA THR A 96 12.53 1.82 -4.69
C THR A 96 12.73 3.17 -5.35
N GLU A 97 12.48 3.28 -6.66
CA GLU A 97 12.64 4.56 -7.40
C GLU A 97 11.70 5.65 -6.88
N VAL A 98 10.44 5.32 -6.59
CA VAL A 98 9.48 6.28 -6.02
C VAL A 98 9.93 6.77 -4.64
N LYS A 99 10.43 5.85 -3.80
CA LYS A 99 10.98 6.18 -2.47
C LYS A 99 12.19 7.12 -2.55
N GLU A 100 13.10 6.88 -3.49
CA GLU A 100 14.27 7.75 -3.70
C GLU A 100 13.87 9.11 -4.29
N PHE A 101 12.84 9.15 -5.14
CA PHE A 101 12.28 10.39 -5.66
C PHE A 101 11.68 11.26 -4.55
N GLU A 102 10.91 10.68 -3.62
CA GLU A 102 10.35 11.41 -2.47
C GLU A 102 11.42 11.96 -1.52
N LYS A 103 12.54 11.25 -1.34
CA LYS A 103 13.68 11.75 -0.54
C LYS A 103 14.43 12.90 -1.20
N SER A 104 14.35 13.01 -2.52
CA SER A 104 15.09 13.99 -3.32
C SER A 104 14.26 15.23 -3.67
N ALA A 105 12.96 15.22 -3.37
CA ALA A 105 12.01 16.33 -3.58
C ALA A 105 11.96 17.27 -2.37
#